data_AF-W9VH92-F1
#
_entry.id   AF-W9VH92-F1
#
_cell.length_a   1.000
_cell.length_b   1.000
_cell.length_c   1.000
_cell.angle_alpha   90.00
_cell.angle_beta   90.00
_cell.angle_gamma   90.00
#
_symmetry.space_group_name_H-M   'P 1'
#
loop_
_entity.id
_entity.type
_entity.pdbx_description
1 polymer ?
#
loop_
_entity_poly.entity_id
_entity_poly.type
_entity_poly.pdbx_seq_one_letter_code
_entity_poly.pdbx_strand_id
1 'polypeptide(L)'
;MSFLQNLLKALQDNVTRLEHEVEQHHLGTPQIWDAGASSAFDNPEHLIPWTAFEAIEKIRVDLRALEAAVTPSHVKLLELGLRPARTSALNVAVSLGITDAIEELGGSASLDKLAERLSVNEHKLGRVIRTLATDFIYQETSPDMFKNTKHSKNLNKSGSSARFLSLL
;
A
#
# COMPACT_ATOMS: atom_id res chain seq x y z
N MET A 1 24.77 -21.78 4.92
CA MET A 1 23.44 -21.37 4.45
C MET A 1 23.62 -20.41 3.28
N SER A 2 22.76 -20.49 2.26
CA SER A 2 22.80 -19.56 1.12
C SER A 2 22.35 -18.16 1.52
N PHE A 3 22.61 -17.15 0.68
CA PHE A 3 22.14 -15.78 0.91
C PHE A 3 20.62 -15.71 1.15
N LEU A 4 19.83 -16.40 0.31
CA LEU A 4 18.36 -16.45 0.43
C LEU A 4 17.90 -17.13 1.72
N GLN A 5 18.57 -18.21 2.13
CA GLN A 5 18.25 -18.90 3.39
C GLN A 5 18.55 -18.04 4.61
N ASN A 6 19.63 -17.24 4.57
CA ASN A 6 19.95 -16.30 5.64
C ASN A 6 18.89 -15.19 5.74
N LEU A 7 18.46 -14.62 4.61
CA LEU A 7 17.39 -13.62 4.58
C LEU A 7 16.07 -14.19 5.11
N LEU A 8 15.70 -15.41 4.69
CA LEU A 8 14.46 -16.04 5.15
C LEU A 8 14.45 -16.25 6.66
N LYS A 9 15.57 -16.71 7.22
CA LYS A 9 15.71 -16.87 8.68
C LYS A 9 15.61 -15.52 9.40
N ALA A 10 16.33 -14.51 8.93
CA ALA A 10 16.28 -13.17 9.51
C ALA A 10 14.87 -12.55 9.44
N LEU A 11 14.15 -12.75 8.33
CA LEU A 11 12.76 -12.34 8.19
C LEU A 11 11.86 -13.03 9.21
N GLN A 12 11.98 -14.35 9.37
CA GLN A 12 11.17 -15.10 10.33
C GLN A 12 11.42 -14.63 11.77
N ASP A 13 12.68 -14.43 12.16
CA ASP A 13 13.05 -13.96 13.49
C ASP A 13 12.48 -12.55 13.76
N ASN A 14 12.59 -11.63 12.80
CA ASN A 14 12.09 -10.26 12.95
C ASN A 14 10.56 -10.17 12.88
N VAL A 15 9.89 -11.01 12.07
CA VAL A 15 8.41 -11.09 12.06
C VAL A 15 7.90 -11.55 13.41
N THR A 16 8.48 -12.61 13.97
CA THR A 16 8.12 -13.11 15.31
C THR A 16 8.30 -12.03 16.37
N ARG A 17 9.40 -11.26 16.29
CA ARG A 17 9.65 -10.12 17.17
C ARG A 17 8.60 -9.02 16.99
N LEU A 18 8.26 -8.66 15.76
CA LEU A 18 7.26 -7.62 15.50
C LEU A 18 5.87 -8.04 16.00
N GLU A 19 5.45 -9.28 15.76
CA GLU A 19 4.16 -9.81 16.23
C GLU A 19 4.08 -9.76 17.76
N HIS A 20 5.16 -10.13 18.44
CA HIS A 20 5.26 -10.03 19.90
C HIS A 20 5.08 -8.58 20.40
N GLU A 21 5.77 -7.62 19.78
CA GLU A 21 5.68 -6.20 20.15
C GLU A 21 4.29 -5.62 19.87
N VAL A 22 3.68 -6.01 18.75
CA VAL A 22 2.31 -5.62 18.39
C VAL A 22 1.32 -6.08 19.46
N GLU A 23 1.43 -7.32 19.92
CA GLU A 23 0.58 -7.84 21.00
C GLU A 23 0.86 -7.12 22.32
N GLN A 24 2.13 -7.03 22.73
CA GLN A 24 2.50 -6.43 24.01
C GLN A 24 2.05 -4.97 24.13
N HIS A 25 2.17 -4.20 23.05
CA HIS A 25 1.86 -2.78 23.03
C HIS A 25 0.50 -2.45 22.44
N HIS A 26 -0.32 -3.46 22.10
CA HIS A 26 -1.67 -3.29 21.55
C HIS A 26 -1.69 -2.39 20.31
N LEU A 27 -0.70 -2.53 19.42
CA LEU A 27 -0.53 -1.67 18.24
C LEU A 27 -1.56 -1.96 17.12
N GLY A 28 -2.39 -3.00 17.29
CA GLY A 28 -3.29 -3.50 16.25
C GLY A 28 -2.56 -4.36 15.22
N THR A 29 -3.28 -5.28 14.59
CA THR A 29 -2.68 -6.24 13.65
C THR A 29 -2.23 -5.54 12.37
N PRO A 30 -0.94 -5.61 11.98
CA PRO A 30 -0.48 -5.10 10.70
C PRO A 30 -1.11 -5.91 9.56
N GLN A 31 -2.08 -5.32 8.84
CA GLN A 31 -2.69 -5.94 7.67
C GLN A 31 -3.12 -4.90 6.66
N ILE A 32 -3.00 -5.24 5.38
CA ILE A 32 -3.14 -4.28 4.28
C ILE A 32 -4.59 -4.04 3.85
N TRP A 33 -5.45 -5.04 4.01
CA TRP A 33 -6.83 -5.02 3.51
C TRP A 33 -7.83 -4.39 4.48
N ASP A 34 -7.53 -4.40 5.78
CA ASP A 34 -8.35 -3.78 6.80
C ASP A 34 -7.60 -2.60 7.43
N ALA A 35 -7.99 -1.40 7.02
CA ALA A 35 -7.44 -0.17 7.56
C ALA A 35 -7.75 0.04 9.06
N GLY A 36 -8.85 -0.53 9.57
CA GLY A 36 -9.22 -0.39 10.97
C GLY A 36 -8.31 -1.20 11.90
N ALA A 37 -7.88 -2.36 11.45
CA ALA A 37 -7.05 -3.28 12.24
C ALA A 37 -5.63 -2.77 12.52
N SER A 38 -5.07 -1.92 11.65
CA SER A 38 -3.73 -1.32 11.83
C SER A 38 -3.77 0.12 12.34
N SER A 39 -4.90 0.59 12.88
CA SER A 39 -5.10 2.01 13.20
C SER A 39 -4.11 2.59 14.21
N ALA A 40 -3.74 1.86 15.26
CA ALA A 40 -2.73 2.33 16.22
C ALA A 40 -1.31 2.25 15.64
N PHE A 41 -1.02 1.22 14.84
CA PHE A 41 0.26 1.04 14.14
C PHE A 41 0.54 2.14 13.10
N ASP A 42 -0.49 2.60 12.39
CA ASP A 42 -0.39 3.62 11.34
C ASP A 42 -0.67 5.05 11.88
N ASN A 43 -0.93 5.23 13.18
CA ASN A 43 -1.21 6.55 13.77
C ASN A 43 0.07 7.38 13.91
N PRO A 44 0.21 8.53 13.23
CA PRO A 44 1.41 9.37 13.30
C PRO A 44 1.64 10.01 14.67
N GLU A 45 0.60 10.13 15.49
CA GLU A 45 0.68 10.67 16.86
C GLU A 45 1.04 9.58 17.89
N HIS A 46 1.05 8.31 17.48
CA HIS A 46 1.38 7.19 18.35
C HIS A 46 2.81 6.72 18.07
N LEU A 47 3.69 6.85 19.08
CA LEU A 47 5.06 6.37 18.98
C LEU A 47 5.11 4.87 19.24
N ILE A 48 5.60 4.12 18.24
CA ILE A 48 5.87 2.69 18.41
C ILE A 48 7.15 2.47 19.24
N PRO A 49 7.24 1.35 19.98
CA PRO A 49 8.47 0.97 20.67
C PRO A 49 9.67 0.88 19.72
N TRP A 50 10.86 1.24 20.23
CA TRP A 50 12.08 1.17 19.44
C TRP A 50 12.37 -0.23 18.90
N THR A 51 12.06 -1.26 19.69
CA THR A 51 12.20 -2.67 19.34
C THR A 51 11.29 -3.07 18.17
N ALA A 52 10.04 -2.59 18.16
CA ALA A 52 9.11 -2.76 17.05
C ALA A 52 9.61 -2.03 15.80
N PHE A 53 10.06 -0.77 15.95
CA PHE A 53 10.62 0.01 14.84
C PHE A 53 11.82 -0.68 14.19
N GLU A 54 12.76 -1.18 15.00
CA GLU A 54 13.92 -1.92 14.51
C GLU A 54 13.50 -3.17 13.72
N ALA A 55 12.55 -3.95 14.25
CA ALA A 55 12.03 -5.13 13.56
C ALA A 55 11.39 -4.78 12.22
N ILE A 56 10.58 -3.71 12.16
CA ILE A 56 9.97 -3.20 10.93
C ILE A 56 11.04 -2.85 9.89
N GLU A 57 12.04 -2.06 10.27
CA GLU A 57 13.09 -1.64 9.33
C GLU A 57 13.91 -2.84 8.83
N LYS A 58 14.21 -3.82 9.69
CA LYS A 58 14.89 -5.05 9.29
C LYS A 58 14.06 -5.86 8.30
N ILE A 59 12.77 -6.07 8.58
CA ILE A 59 11.85 -6.76 7.65
C ILE A 59 11.83 -6.04 6.30
N ARG A 60 11.69 -4.71 6.29
CA ARG A 60 11.65 -3.93 5.04
C ARG A 60 12.94 -4.02 4.24
N VAL A 61 14.10 -3.99 4.89
CA VAL A 61 15.40 -4.12 4.23
C VAL A 61 15.59 -5.53 3.68
N ASP A 62 15.28 -6.56 4.46
CA ASP A 62 15.47 -7.96 4.05
C ASP A 62 14.51 -8.35 2.92
N LEU A 63 13.26 -7.87 2.93
CA LEU A 63 12.32 -8.05 1.81
C LEU A 63 12.83 -7.41 0.52
N ARG A 64 13.40 -6.19 0.59
CA ARG A 64 14.00 -5.54 -0.58
C ARG A 64 15.25 -6.26 -1.07
N ALA A 65 16.07 -6.78 -0.16
CA ALA A 65 17.24 -7.57 -0.51
C ALA A 65 16.84 -8.89 -1.17
N LEU A 66 15.77 -9.53 -0.68
CA LEU A 66 15.21 -10.74 -1.27
C LEU A 66 14.67 -10.46 -2.68
N GLU A 67 13.85 -9.43 -2.84
CA GLU A 67 13.33 -8.97 -4.14
C GLU A 67 14.48 -8.70 -5.11
N ALA A 68 15.49 -7.92 -4.70
CA ALA A 68 16.62 -7.58 -5.55
C ALA A 68 17.46 -8.81 -5.95
N ALA A 69 17.57 -9.82 -5.09
CA ALA A 69 18.35 -11.02 -5.35
C ALA A 69 17.66 -11.97 -6.36
N VAL A 70 16.33 -11.96 -6.42
CA VAL A 70 15.57 -12.83 -7.34
C VAL A 70 15.16 -12.12 -8.63
N THR A 71 15.17 -10.79 -8.68
CA THR A 71 14.81 -10.01 -9.87
C THR A 71 15.99 -9.91 -10.84
N PRO A 72 15.86 -10.37 -12.11
CA PRO A 72 16.90 -10.18 -13.11
C PRO A 72 17.22 -8.70 -13.34
N SER A 73 18.50 -8.37 -13.54
CA SER A 73 18.97 -6.97 -13.60
C SER A 73 18.23 -6.10 -14.62
N HIS A 74 17.93 -6.64 -15.81
CA HIS A 74 17.22 -5.90 -16.85
C HIS A 74 15.76 -5.61 -16.46
N VAL A 75 15.11 -6.55 -15.76
CA VAL A 75 13.76 -6.34 -15.21
C VAL A 75 13.80 -5.23 -14.16
N LYS A 76 14.80 -5.25 -13.26
CA LYS A 76 14.93 -4.21 -12.24
C LYS A 76 15.07 -2.81 -12.84
N LEU A 77 15.88 -2.66 -13.89
CA LEU A 77 16.05 -1.38 -14.59
C LEU A 77 14.77 -0.94 -15.30
N LEU A 78 14.03 -1.87 -15.91
CA LEU A 78 12.73 -1.58 -16.53
C LEU A 78 11.71 -1.10 -15.49
N GLU A 79 11.60 -1.81 -14.36
CA GLU A 79 10.71 -1.42 -13.26
C GLU A 79 11.03 -0.02 -12.73
N LEU A 80 12.33 0.31 -12.59
CA LEU A 80 12.77 1.65 -12.22
C LEU A 80 12.31 2.70 -13.24
N GLY A 81 12.45 2.41 -14.54
CA GLY A 81 12.01 3.30 -15.62
C GLY A 81 10.49 3.51 -15.66
N LEU A 82 9.70 2.56 -15.17
CA LEU A 82 8.24 2.64 -15.13
C LEU A 82 7.67 3.35 -13.88
N ARG A 83 8.51 3.68 -12.89
CA ARG A 83 8.07 4.38 -11.66
C ARG A 83 7.30 5.69 -11.91
N PRO A 84 7.65 6.55 -12.89
CA PRO A 84 6.89 7.76 -13.15
C PRO A 84 5.41 7.50 -13.48
N ALA A 85 5.08 6.37 -14.12
CA ALA A 85 3.70 6.00 -14.41
C ALA A 85 2.90 5.73 -13.12
N ARG A 86 3.53 5.13 -12.10
CA ARG A 86 2.93 4.88 -10.78
C ARG A 86 2.68 6.20 -10.04
N THR A 87 3.66 7.11 -10.06
CA THR A 87 3.49 8.46 -9.48
C THR A 87 2.37 9.24 -10.16
N SER A 88 2.30 9.21 -11.50
CA SER A 88 1.20 9.85 -12.25
C SER A 88 -0.15 9.22 -11.91
N ALA A 89 -0.23 7.89 -11.80
CA ALA A 89 -1.46 7.22 -11.39
C ALA A 89 -1.90 7.64 -9.99
N LEU A 90 -0.96 7.78 -9.04
CA LEU A 90 -1.24 8.23 -7.67
C LEU A 90 -1.80 9.66 -7.66
N ASN A 91 -1.20 10.56 -8.44
CA ASN A 91 -1.70 11.94 -8.58
C ASN A 91 -3.13 11.96 -9.16
N VAL A 92 -3.41 11.15 -10.18
CA VAL A 92 -4.77 11.04 -10.74
C VAL A 92 -5.75 10.53 -9.69
N ALA A 93 -5.37 9.55 -8.87
CA ALA A 93 -6.24 9.00 -7.83
C ALA A 93 -6.62 10.04 -6.77
N VAL A 94 -5.66 10.87 -6.34
CA VAL A 94 -5.90 12.00 -5.41
C VAL A 94 -6.75 13.08 -6.08
N SER A 95 -6.36 13.51 -7.28
CA SER A 95 -7.03 14.59 -8.03
C SER A 95 -8.49 14.28 -8.34
N LEU A 96 -8.79 13.02 -8.72
CA LEU A 96 -10.16 12.59 -8.99
C LEU A 96 -10.94 12.23 -7.72
N GLY A 97 -10.27 12.05 -6.57
CA GLY A 97 -10.94 11.58 -5.35
C GLY A 97 -11.45 10.14 -5.46
N ILE A 98 -10.65 9.24 -6.05
CA ILE A 98 -11.04 7.82 -6.25
C ILE A 98 -11.37 7.16 -4.90
N THR A 99 -10.57 7.42 -3.86
CA THR A 99 -10.80 6.88 -2.51
C THR A 99 -12.16 7.28 -1.97
N ASP A 100 -12.49 8.57 -2.02
CA ASP A 100 -13.76 9.10 -1.55
C ASP A 100 -14.93 8.48 -2.33
N ALA A 101 -14.80 8.37 -3.66
CA ALA A 101 -15.82 7.77 -4.51
C ALA A 101 -16.10 6.29 -4.17
N ILE A 102 -15.08 5.50 -3.83
CA ILE A 102 -15.27 4.11 -3.37
C ILE A 102 -16.04 4.08 -2.05
N GLU A 103 -15.75 5.00 -1.11
CA GLU A 103 -16.45 5.07 0.18
C GLU A 103 -17.91 5.49 0.01
N GLU A 104 -18.17 6.51 -0.80
CA GLU A 104 -19.52 6.98 -1.12
C GLU A 104 -20.40 5.90 -1.80
N LEU A 105 -19.79 5.02 -2.58
CA LEU A 105 -20.46 3.89 -3.23
C LEU A 105 -20.59 2.65 -2.32
N GLY A 106 -20.30 2.77 -1.02
CA GLY A 106 -20.47 1.70 -0.04
C GLY A 106 -19.20 0.91 0.29
N GLY A 107 -18.02 1.48 0.05
CA GLY A 107 -16.71 0.89 0.38
C GLY A 107 -16.22 -0.17 -0.62
N SER A 108 -17.01 -0.46 -1.65
CA SER A 108 -16.68 -1.36 -2.75
C SER A 108 -17.45 -0.93 -3.97
N ALA A 109 -16.79 -0.77 -5.11
CA ALA A 109 -17.44 -0.25 -6.31
C ALA A 109 -16.94 -0.95 -7.57
N SER A 110 -17.85 -1.15 -8.52
CA SER A 110 -17.51 -1.59 -9.87
C SER A 110 -16.89 -0.45 -10.67
N LEU A 111 -16.06 -0.79 -11.66
CA LEU A 111 -15.32 0.19 -12.47
C LEU A 111 -16.25 1.12 -13.24
N ASP A 112 -17.34 0.60 -13.80
CA ASP A 112 -18.38 1.38 -14.49
C ASP A 112 -19.02 2.41 -13.56
N LYS A 113 -19.35 2.02 -12.32
CA LYS A 113 -19.93 2.92 -11.32
C LYS A 113 -18.96 3.97 -10.83
N LEU A 114 -17.68 3.63 -10.68
CA LEU A 114 -16.64 4.61 -10.38
C LEU A 114 -16.47 5.60 -11.54
N ALA A 115 -16.46 5.12 -12.78
CA ALA A 115 -16.32 5.96 -13.97
C ALA A 115 -17.50 6.93 -14.11
N GLU A 116 -18.73 6.44 -13.91
CA GLU A 116 -19.96 7.23 -13.87
C GLU A 116 -19.89 8.30 -12.77
N ARG A 117 -19.58 7.89 -11.53
CA ARG A 117 -19.48 8.78 -10.36
C ARG A 117 -18.42 9.88 -10.53
N LEU A 118 -17.29 9.55 -11.14
CA LEU A 118 -16.18 10.48 -11.35
C LEU A 118 -16.28 11.25 -12.68
N SER A 119 -17.27 10.92 -13.54
CA SER A 119 -17.43 11.50 -14.88
C SER A 119 -16.16 11.38 -15.74
N VAL A 120 -15.53 10.20 -15.73
CA VAL A 120 -14.31 9.91 -16.49
C VAL A 120 -14.48 8.71 -17.41
N ASN A 121 -13.55 8.53 -18.35
CA ASN A 121 -13.52 7.34 -19.19
C ASN A 121 -13.14 6.10 -18.38
N GLU A 122 -14.00 5.08 -18.42
CA GLU A 122 -13.85 3.82 -17.69
C GLU A 122 -12.53 3.11 -17.97
N HIS A 123 -12.14 2.96 -19.24
CA HIS A 123 -10.89 2.29 -19.60
C HIS A 123 -9.65 3.02 -19.06
N LYS A 124 -9.64 4.36 -19.12
CA LYS A 124 -8.53 5.16 -18.57
C LYS A 124 -8.47 5.03 -17.04
N LEU A 125 -9.62 5.09 -16.38
CA LEU A 125 -9.71 4.88 -14.93
C LEU A 125 -9.22 3.48 -14.54
N GLY A 126 -9.63 2.45 -15.29
CA GLY A 126 -9.21 1.07 -15.09
C GLY A 126 -7.69 0.90 -15.14
N ARG A 127 -7.00 1.60 -16.06
CA ARG A 127 -5.52 1.57 -16.12
C ARG A 127 -4.88 2.22 -14.90
N VAL A 128 -5.43 3.33 -14.43
CA VAL A 128 -4.93 4.05 -13.24
C VAL A 128 -5.08 3.19 -11.99
N ILE A 129 -6.30 2.73 -11.70
CA ILE A 129 -6.58 2.00 -10.47
C ILE A 129 -5.86 0.65 -10.42
N ARG A 130 -5.71 -0.05 -11.56
CA ARG A 130 -4.94 -1.31 -11.63
C ARG A 130 -3.44 -1.08 -11.46
N THR A 131 -2.90 0.01 -11.99
CA THR A 131 -1.50 0.38 -11.75
C THR A 131 -1.26 0.51 -10.24
N LEU A 132 -2.15 1.21 -9.53
CA LEU A 132 -2.06 1.38 -8.08
C LEU A 132 -2.40 0.11 -7.28
N ALA A 133 -3.22 -0.78 -7.83
CA ALA A 133 -3.48 -2.09 -7.23
C ALA A 133 -2.23 -2.98 -7.20
N THR A 134 -1.33 -2.87 -8.19
CA THR A 134 -0.04 -3.61 -8.16
C THR A 134 0.89 -3.16 -7.03
N ASP A 135 0.71 -1.94 -6.52
CA ASP A 135 1.44 -1.39 -5.37
C ASP A 135 0.61 -1.48 -4.07
N PHE A 136 -0.47 -2.27 -4.06
CA PHE A 136 -1.37 -2.49 -2.91
C PHE A 136 -2.05 -1.22 -2.38
N ILE A 137 -2.14 -0.17 -3.19
CA ILE A 137 -2.83 1.07 -2.82
C ILE A 137 -4.36 0.88 -2.92
N TYR A 138 -4.84 0.12 -3.90
CA TYR A 138 -6.23 -0.34 -4.01
C TYR A 138 -6.26 -1.86 -4.12
N GLN A 139 -7.43 -2.47 -3.91
CA GLN A 139 -7.62 -3.91 -4.09
C GLN A 139 -8.66 -4.16 -5.19
N GLU A 140 -8.30 -4.94 -6.21
CA GLU A 140 -9.26 -5.54 -7.15
C GLU A 140 -9.73 -6.87 -6.56
N THR A 141 -10.94 -6.90 -5.99
CA THR A 141 -11.48 -8.08 -5.27
C THR A 141 -12.06 -9.14 -6.20
N SER A 142 -12.50 -8.73 -7.37
CA SER A 142 -12.91 -9.55 -8.52
C SER A 142 -12.76 -8.68 -9.77
N PRO A 143 -12.88 -9.23 -11.00
CA PRO A 143 -12.78 -8.42 -12.21
C PRO A 143 -13.65 -7.16 -12.14
N ASP A 144 -13.01 -6.01 -12.32
CA ASP A 144 -13.63 -4.67 -12.30
C ASP A 144 -14.25 -4.24 -10.96
N MET A 145 -13.98 -4.93 -9.85
CA MET A 145 -14.50 -4.57 -8.51
C MET A 145 -13.37 -4.11 -7.58
N PHE A 146 -13.44 -2.85 -7.13
CA PHE A 146 -12.38 -2.21 -6.36
C PHE A 146 -12.78 -1.82 -4.95
N LYS A 147 -11.85 -1.97 -4.01
CA LYS A 147 -11.95 -1.53 -2.60
C LYS A 147 -10.74 -0.72 -2.15
N ASN A 148 -10.94 0.13 -1.16
CA ASN A 148 -9.86 0.82 -0.45
C ASN A 148 -9.08 -0.17 0.42
N THR A 149 -7.76 -0.02 0.43
CA THR A 149 -6.82 -0.65 1.37
C THR A 149 -6.45 0.37 2.46
N LYS A 150 -5.64 -0.05 3.44
CA LYS A 150 -5.10 0.89 4.44
C LYS A 150 -4.34 2.08 3.81
N HIS A 151 -3.69 1.86 2.66
CA HIS A 151 -2.93 2.89 1.98
C HIS A 151 -3.82 3.90 1.25
N SER A 152 -4.81 3.44 0.47
CA SER A 152 -5.73 4.38 -0.20
C SER A 152 -6.57 5.17 0.78
N LYS A 153 -6.94 4.63 1.96
CA LYS A 153 -7.66 5.45 2.97
C LYS A 153 -6.91 6.71 3.41
N ASN A 154 -5.58 6.71 3.31
CA ASN A 154 -4.76 7.90 3.59
C ASN A 154 -4.74 8.93 2.42
N LEU A 155 -5.37 8.60 1.29
CA LEU A 155 -5.57 9.48 0.14
C LEU A 155 -6.91 10.22 0.16
N ASN A 156 -7.75 10.02 1.18
CA ASN A 156 -8.98 10.79 1.34
C ASN A 156 -8.66 12.30 1.46
N LYS A 157 -9.58 13.18 1.07
CA LYS A 157 -9.33 14.65 1.05
C LYS A 157 -8.96 15.23 2.42
N SER A 158 -9.34 14.57 3.51
CA SER A 158 -8.96 14.92 4.88
C SER A 158 -7.58 14.41 5.30
N GLY A 159 -6.98 13.51 4.52
CA GLY A 159 -5.78 12.76 4.88
C GLY A 159 -4.49 13.56 4.71
N SER A 160 -3.51 13.26 5.57
CA SER A 160 -2.20 13.92 5.57
C SER A 160 -1.45 13.72 4.24
N SER A 161 -1.50 12.50 3.68
CA SER A 161 -0.80 12.18 2.42
C SER A 161 -1.43 12.84 1.21
N ALA A 162 -2.77 12.91 1.11
CA ALA A 162 -3.46 13.60 0.03
C ALA A 162 -3.08 15.08 -0.05
N ARG A 163 -3.02 15.77 1.11
CA ARG A 163 -2.60 17.17 1.19
C ARG A 163 -1.17 17.36 0.71
N PHE A 164 -0.23 16.53 1.17
CA PHE A 164 1.16 16.62 0.74
C PHE A 164 1.30 16.38 -0.77
N LEU A 165 0.62 15.37 -1.31
CA LEU A 165 0.67 15.05 -2.73
C LEU A 165 0.05 16.13 -3.62
N SER A 166 -0.95 16.87 -3.13
CA SER A 166 -1.54 18.00 -3.87
C SER A 166 -0.61 19.21 -4.05
N LEU A 167 0.54 19.23 -3.37
CA LEU A 167 1.54 20.30 -3.45
C LEU A 167 2.69 19.98 -4.42
N LEU A 168 2.74 18.77 -4.97
CA LEU A 168 3.76 18.30 -5.92
C LEU A 168 3.30 18.48 -7.37
#